data_AF-A0A0G1ENZ5-F1
#
_entry.id   AF-A0A0G1ENZ5-F1
#
_cell.length_a   1.000
_cell.length_b   1.000
_cell.length_c   1.000
_cell.angle_alpha   90.00
_cell.angle_beta   90.00
_cell.angle_gamma   90.00
#
_symmetry.space_group_name_H-M   'P 1'
#
loop_
_entity.id
_entity.type
_entity.pdbx_description
1 polymer ?
#
loop_
_entity_poly.entity_id
_entity_poly.type
_entity_poly.pdbx_seq_one_letter_code
_entity_poly.pdbx_strand_id
1 'polypeptide(L)'
;MKENVFIIIVVVVIAIFGYRLAENKRIDEIRSAIATKYSRSVSDVFIRIDKKNSNYTVGGVSFAPKGVAGGAFMAAKINGKWKLVYDGNGSIDCTKIKRTYDFPADMLIGFCD
;
A
#
# COMPACT_ATOMS: atom_id res chain seq x y z
N MET A 1 -12.40 32.20 23.99
CA MET A 1 -11.56 31.00 24.23
C MET A 1 -12.27 29.68 23.93
N LYS A 2 -13.54 29.46 24.34
CA LYS A 2 -14.24 28.17 24.10
C LYS A 2 -14.51 27.86 22.62
N GLU A 3 -14.77 28.88 21.81
CA GLU A 3 -15.10 28.74 20.38
C GLU A 3 -13.92 28.26 19.54
N ASN A 4 -12.73 28.83 19.75
CA ASN A 4 -11.49 28.41 19.08
C ASN A 4 -11.12 26.96 19.43
N VAL A 5 -11.36 26.54 20.67
CA VAL A 5 -11.09 25.16 21.12
C VAL A 5 -12.02 24.17 20.43
N PHE A 6 -13.32 24.50 20.29
CA PHE A 6 -14.27 23.64 19.56
C PHE A 6 -13.91 23.51 18.08
N ILE A 7 -13.55 24.63 17.42
CA ILE A 7 -13.12 24.63 16.02
C ILE A 7 -11.87 23.75 15.84
N ILE A 8 -10.87 23.89 16.71
CA ILE A 8 -9.65 23.07 16.65
C ILE A 8 -9.97 21.58 16.81
N ILE A 9 -10.82 21.22 17.78
CA ILE A 9 -11.23 19.82 17.99
C ILE A 9 -11.91 19.26 16.72
N VAL A 10 -12.86 20.00 16.14
CA VAL A 10 -13.59 19.57 14.94
C VAL A 10 -12.63 19.39 13.76
N VAL A 11 -11.73 20.34 13.51
CA VAL A 11 -10.75 20.25 12.41
C VAL A 11 -9.80 19.06 12.60
N VAL A 12 -9.32 18.84 13.82
CA VAL A 12 -8.43 17.72 14.14
C VAL A 12 -9.13 16.38 13.96
N VAL A 13 -10.38 16.25 14.42
CA VAL A 13 -11.17 15.01 14.24
C VAL A 13 -11.42 14.73 12.76
N ILE A 14 -11.80 15.74 11.98
CA ILE A 14 -12.02 15.61 10.53
C ILE A 14 -10.73 15.18 9.83
N ALA A 15 -9.60 15.82 10.15
CA ALA A 15 -8.31 15.46 9.56
C ALA A 15 -7.93 14.01 9.89
N ILE A 16 -7.99 13.61 11.15
CA ILE A 16 -7.66 12.24 11.58
C ILE A 16 -8.55 11.21 10.86
N PHE A 17 -9.86 11.46 10.81
CA PHE A 17 -10.80 10.57 10.14
C PHE A 17 -10.52 10.49 8.64
N GLY A 18 -10.28 11.63 7.98
CA GLY A 18 -9.92 11.70 6.57
C GLY A 18 -8.64 10.93 6.24
N TYR A 19 -7.58 11.07 7.05
CA TYR A 19 -6.35 10.29 6.90
C TYR A 19 -6.60 8.79 7.03
N ARG A 20 -7.40 8.37 8.01
CA ARG A 20 -7.72 6.94 8.23
C ARG A 20 -8.51 6.34 7.07
N LEU A 21 -9.46 7.09 6.50
CA LEU A 21 -10.21 6.66 5.31
C LEU A 21 -9.29 6.49 4.10
N ALA A 22 -8.39 7.45 3.87
CA ALA A 22 -7.44 7.39 2.76
C ALA A 22 -6.45 6.20 2.89
N GLU A 23 -6.06 5.86 4.12
CA GLU A 23 -5.22 4.71 4.40
C GLU A 23 -5.93 3.38 4.18
N ASN A 24 -7.16 3.22 4.70
CA ASN A 24 -7.95 2.01 4.50
C ASN A 24 -8.21 1.77 3.00
N LYS A 25 -8.61 2.80 2.25
CA LYS A 25 -8.85 2.70 0.81
C LYS A 25 -7.63 2.20 0.04
N ARG A 26 -6.42 2.63 0.41
CA ARG A 26 -5.17 2.13 -0.18
C ARG A 26 -4.99 0.64 0.06
N ILE A 27 -5.14 0.22 1.32
CA ILE A 27 -4.99 -1.18 1.73
C ILE A 27 -6.01 -2.05 0.98
N ASP A 28 -7.25 -1.59 0.88
CA ASP A 28 -8.33 -2.32 0.22
C ASP A 28 -8.10 -2.47 -1.28
N GLU A 29 -7.65 -1.41 -1.97
CA GLU A 29 -7.32 -1.48 -3.40
C GLU A 29 -6.18 -2.46 -3.68
N ILE A 30 -5.11 -2.43 -2.87
CA ILE A 30 -3.97 -3.33 -3.01
C ILE A 30 -4.37 -4.79 -2.70
N ARG A 31 -5.11 -5.02 -1.60
CA ARG A 31 -5.60 -6.36 -1.23
C ARG A 31 -6.51 -6.93 -2.31
N SER A 32 -7.41 -6.11 -2.84
CA SER A 32 -8.32 -6.51 -3.92
C SER A 32 -7.53 -6.90 -5.17
N ALA A 33 -6.55 -6.09 -5.59
CA ALA A 33 -5.72 -6.38 -6.75
C ALA A 33 -4.95 -7.72 -6.62
N ILE A 34 -4.39 -7.99 -5.43
CA ILE A 34 -3.72 -9.25 -5.14
C ILE A 34 -4.73 -10.41 -5.13
N ALA A 35 -5.86 -10.26 -4.45
CA ALA A 35 -6.89 -11.29 -4.34
C ALA A 35 -7.40 -11.71 -5.73
N THR A 36 -7.67 -10.73 -6.61
CA THR A 36 -8.03 -10.97 -8.00
C THR A 36 -6.94 -11.71 -8.76
N LYS A 37 -5.67 -11.30 -8.63
CA LYS A 37 -4.55 -11.94 -9.35
C LYS A 37 -4.37 -13.41 -8.95
N TYR A 38 -4.58 -13.75 -7.69
CA TYR A 38 -4.40 -15.10 -7.16
C TYR A 38 -5.70 -15.92 -7.04
N SER A 39 -6.82 -15.41 -7.54
CA SER A 39 -8.15 -16.03 -7.42
C SER A 39 -8.51 -16.43 -5.99
N ARG A 40 -8.18 -15.56 -5.02
CA ARG A 40 -8.48 -15.76 -3.59
C ARG A 40 -9.54 -14.77 -3.10
N SER A 41 -10.13 -15.08 -1.95
CA SER A 41 -10.96 -14.11 -1.24
C SER A 41 -10.08 -12.98 -0.71
N VAL A 42 -10.61 -11.75 -0.71
CA VAL A 42 -9.95 -10.57 -0.11
C VAL A 42 -9.69 -10.79 1.39
N SER A 43 -10.57 -11.54 2.06
CA SER A 43 -10.40 -11.94 3.48
C SER A 43 -9.14 -12.76 3.72
N ASP A 44 -8.67 -13.47 2.70
CA ASP A 44 -7.57 -14.42 2.80
C ASP A 44 -6.23 -13.79 2.45
N VAL A 45 -6.23 -12.52 2.05
CA VAL A 45 -5.02 -11.76 1.71
C VAL A 45 -4.67 -10.85 2.87
N PHE A 46 -3.53 -11.04 3.50
CA PHE A 46 -3.01 -10.18 4.56
C PHE A 46 -1.82 -9.39 4.04
N ILE A 47 -1.88 -8.06 4.14
CA ILE A 47 -0.77 -7.19 3.77
C ILE A 47 -0.21 -6.46 5.00
N ARG A 48 1.11 -6.28 5.00
CA ARG A 48 1.86 -5.44 5.94
C ARG A 48 2.56 -4.36 5.13
N ILE A 49 2.39 -3.10 5.52
CA ILE A 49 3.05 -1.98 4.85
C ILE A 49 4.34 -1.66 5.60
N ASP A 50 5.45 -1.63 4.86
CA ASP A 50 6.79 -1.39 5.42
C ASP A 50 7.23 0.06 5.18
N LYS A 51 7.05 0.54 3.94
CA LYS A 51 7.27 1.94 3.59
C LYS A 51 6.13 2.44 2.73
N LYS A 52 5.73 3.69 2.94
CA LYS A 52 4.65 4.33 2.19
C LYS A 52 4.87 5.82 2.04
N ASN A 53 4.43 6.38 0.92
CA ASN A 53 4.24 7.81 0.75
C ASN A 53 2.93 8.10 0.00
N SER A 54 2.81 9.27 -0.61
CA SER A 54 1.62 9.69 -1.38
C SER A 54 1.39 8.86 -2.66
N ASN A 55 2.47 8.37 -3.28
CA ASN A 55 2.46 7.76 -4.61
C ASN A 55 2.87 6.29 -4.61
N TYR A 56 3.55 5.81 -3.57
CA TYR A 56 4.16 4.48 -3.53
C TYR A 56 3.88 3.79 -2.19
N THR A 57 3.82 2.47 -2.22
CA THR A 57 3.70 1.62 -1.03
C THR A 57 4.41 0.31 -1.31
N VAL A 58 5.26 -0.11 -0.37
CA VAL A 58 5.95 -1.40 -0.41
C VAL A 58 5.74 -2.13 0.90
N GLY A 59 5.79 -3.45 0.87
CA GLY A 59 5.61 -4.26 2.07
C GLY A 59 5.53 -5.74 1.80
N GLY A 60 4.94 -6.49 2.73
CA GLY A 60 4.75 -7.94 2.63
C GLY A 60 3.29 -8.32 2.38
N VAL A 61 3.08 -9.38 1.63
CA VAL A 61 1.79 -10.07 1.45
C VAL A 61 1.90 -11.49 1.97
N SER A 62 0.89 -11.97 2.67
CA SER A 62 0.74 -13.37 3.08
C SER A 62 -0.70 -13.81 2.88
N PHE A 63 -0.92 -15.11 2.76
CA PHE A 63 -2.25 -15.68 2.51
C PHE A 63 -2.74 -16.51 3.69
N ALA A 64 -4.05 -16.72 3.78
CA ALA A 64 -4.64 -17.64 4.75
C ALA A 64 -4.25 -19.11 4.44
N PRO A 65 -4.06 -19.97 5.47
CA PRO A 65 -4.02 -19.60 6.90
C PRO A 65 -2.81 -18.72 7.24
N LYS A 66 -3.00 -17.78 8.17
CA LYS A 66 -2.00 -16.77 8.53
C LYS A 66 -0.67 -17.44 8.91
N GLY A 67 0.41 -17.10 8.21
CA GLY A 67 1.73 -17.72 8.40
C GLY A 67 2.19 -18.60 7.24
N VAL A 68 1.34 -18.84 6.21
CA VAL A 68 1.82 -19.37 4.92
C VAL A 68 2.81 -18.38 4.31
N ALA A 69 3.92 -18.91 3.79
CA ALA A 69 4.98 -18.14 3.16
C ALA A 69 4.40 -17.13 2.17
N GLY A 70 4.74 -15.88 2.42
CA GLY A 70 4.30 -14.72 1.67
C GLY A 70 5.42 -14.13 0.82
N GLY A 71 5.07 -13.14 0.00
CA GLY A 71 6.02 -12.40 -0.82
C GLY A 71 6.15 -10.94 -0.37
N ALA A 72 7.09 -10.22 -0.96
CA ALA A 72 7.12 -8.77 -0.89
C ALA A 72 6.28 -8.17 -2.02
N PHE A 73 5.64 -7.02 -1.83
CA PHE A 73 4.89 -6.34 -2.88
C PHE A 73 5.33 -4.88 -3.01
N MET A 74 5.13 -4.33 -4.20
CA MET A 74 5.27 -2.92 -4.52
C MET A 74 4.02 -2.45 -5.25
N ALA A 75 3.49 -1.30 -4.85
CA ALA A 75 2.34 -0.67 -5.47
C ALA A 75 2.62 0.81 -5.73
N ALA A 76 2.13 1.29 -6.87
CA ALA A 76 2.21 2.68 -7.28
C ALA A 76 0.81 3.24 -7.53
N LYS A 77 0.61 4.52 -7.20
CA LYS A 77 -0.62 5.24 -7.46
C LYS A 77 -0.55 5.85 -8.85
N ILE A 78 -1.35 5.31 -9.77
CA ILE A 78 -1.36 5.71 -11.18
C ILE A 78 -2.77 6.17 -11.53
N ASN A 79 -2.91 7.41 -12.02
CA ASN A 79 -4.20 8.04 -12.31
C ASN A 79 -5.15 8.00 -11.11
N GLY A 80 -4.62 8.23 -9.91
CA GLY A 80 -5.39 8.27 -8.67
C GLY A 80 -5.75 6.91 -8.06
N LYS A 81 -5.42 5.79 -8.72
CA LYS A 81 -5.72 4.42 -8.25
C LYS A 81 -4.45 3.67 -7.89
N TRP A 82 -4.47 2.90 -6.81
CA TRP A 82 -3.37 2.02 -6.45
C TRP A 82 -3.30 0.82 -7.40
N LYS A 83 -2.14 0.60 -7.98
CA LYS A 83 -1.85 -0.53 -8.87
C LYS A 83 -0.68 -1.32 -8.33
N LEU A 84 -0.81 -2.63 -8.39
CA LEU A 84 0.25 -3.57 -8.04
C LEU A 84 1.31 -3.56 -9.16
N VAL A 85 2.54 -3.22 -8.80
CA VAL A 85 3.71 -3.16 -9.71
C VAL A 85 4.52 -4.44 -9.58
N TYR A 86 4.67 -4.95 -8.36
CA TYR A 86 5.34 -6.21 -8.05
C TYR A 86 4.62 -6.87 -6.86
N ASP A 87 4.62 -8.20 -6.82
CA ASP A 87 3.87 -8.97 -5.82
C ASP A 87 4.64 -10.16 -5.25
N GLY A 88 5.96 -10.18 -5.47
CA GLY A 88 6.83 -11.16 -4.82
C GLY A 88 6.88 -12.50 -5.54
N ASN A 89 6.23 -12.60 -6.70
CA ASN A 89 6.25 -13.79 -7.53
C ASN A 89 7.08 -13.55 -8.79
N GLY A 90 8.07 -14.43 -9.00
CA GLY A 90 9.02 -14.35 -10.11
C GLY A 90 10.12 -13.30 -9.90
N SER A 91 10.98 -13.19 -10.92
CA SER A 91 12.09 -12.25 -10.94
C SER A 91 11.59 -10.82 -11.13
N ILE A 92 12.05 -9.93 -10.26
CA ILE A 92 11.75 -8.51 -10.32
C ILE A 92 12.53 -7.84 -11.47
N ASP A 93 11.84 -7.09 -12.34
CA ASP A 93 12.47 -6.28 -13.38
C ASP A 93 12.75 -4.87 -12.84
N CYS A 94 13.92 -4.72 -12.24
CA CYS A 94 14.35 -3.47 -11.64
C CYS A 94 14.57 -2.34 -12.65
N THR A 95 14.88 -2.67 -13.91
CA THR A 95 15.05 -1.65 -14.96
C THR A 95 13.71 -1.03 -15.29
N LYS A 96 12.68 -1.86 -15.48
CA LYS A 96 11.31 -1.41 -15.70
C LYS A 96 10.78 -0.64 -14.48
N ILE A 97 11.02 -1.12 -13.26
CA ILE A 97 10.56 -0.43 -12.05
C ILE A 97 11.16 0.96 -11.93
N LYS A 98 12.48 1.08 -12.06
CA LYS A 98 13.19 2.38 -11.96
C LYS A 98 12.78 3.33 -13.08
N ARG A 99 12.65 2.86 -14.34
CA ARG A 99 12.36 3.73 -15.49
C ARG A 99 10.89 4.09 -15.68
N THR A 100 9.97 3.18 -15.36
CA THR A 100 8.54 3.36 -15.66
C THR A 100 7.76 3.94 -14.49
N TYR A 101 8.15 3.63 -13.26
CA TYR A 101 7.37 4.01 -12.08
C TYR A 101 8.11 4.99 -11.15
N ASP A 102 9.40 5.26 -11.39
CA ASP A 102 10.19 6.26 -10.67
C ASP A 102 10.13 6.10 -9.13
N PHE A 103 10.29 4.85 -8.67
CA PHE A 103 10.28 4.57 -7.23
C PHE A 103 11.47 5.25 -6.52
N PRO A 104 11.25 5.88 -5.35
CA PRO A 104 12.33 6.39 -4.51
C PRO A 104 13.36 5.30 -4.16
N ALA A 105 14.64 5.65 -4.19
CA ALA A 105 15.74 4.71 -3.97
C ALA A 105 15.64 3.98 -2.61
N ASP A 106 15.16 4.67 -1.57
CA ASP A 106 14.96 4.08 -0.24
C ASP A 106 13.88 2.99 -0.22
N MET A 107 12.90 3.05 -1.13
CA MET A 107 11.85 2.04 -1.28
C MET A 107 12.28 0.85 -2.15
N LEU A 108 13.42 0.95 -2.83
CA LEU A 108 14.00 -0.11 -3.66
C LEU A 108 14.97 -1.01 -2.87
N ILE A 109 15.39 -0.61 -1.68
CA ILE A 109 16.27 -1.41 -0.82
C ILE A 109 15.57 -2.72 -0.46
N GLY A 110 16.22 -3.87 -0.73
CA GLY A 110 15.66 -5.21 -0.53
C GLY A 110 14.76 -5.70 -1.67
N PHE A 111 14.65 -4.93 -2.77
CA PHE A 111 13.96 -5.31 -4.00
C PHE A 111 14.88 -5.21 -5.22
N CYS A 112 15.62 -4.10 -5.35
CA CYS A 112 16.35 -3.70 -6.54
C CYS A 112 17.69 -3.01 -6.23
N ASP A 113 18.32 -3.45 -5.14
CA ASP A 113 19.65 -3.05 -4.70
C ASP A 113 20.77 -3.58 -5.61
#